data_AF-A0AAD8IGG1-F1
#
_entry.id   AF-A0AAD8IGG1-F1
#
_cell.length_a   1.000
_cell.length_b   1.000
_cell.length_c   1.000
_cell.angle_alpha   90.00
_cell.angle_beta   90.00
_cell.angle_gamma   90.00
#
_symmetry.space_group_name_H-M   'P 1'
#
loop_
_entity.id
_entity.type
_entity.pdbx_description
1 polymer ?
#
loop_
_entity_poly.entity_id
_entity_poly.type
_entity_poly.pdbx_seq_one_letter_code
_entity_poly.pdbx_strand_id
1 'polypeptide(L)'
;MNSSNKFVKEKGKPDRTRPKNRTGLLGFIDAKVDTRDYCTENINELIPNQKLKRKCFSERKCKLRLFFSSTIGRVQHLQLRTYLPECFYSSLGKFLVLNVIIGVALGGTLFSIFKTNQEIPDDIIPLLASSLAMHRSSCILWLSKAEFSRGSRKIRDAWTPGNLNYGTRIPGEMLIFTVVFCYSVIAPIFFSFVVLYFGVGWLVLRNQVLKVFIPSFKSYGQMWPHIHTHFVAALVLF
;
A
#
# COMPACT_ATOMS: atom_id res chain seq x y z
N MET A 1 21.39 39.03 -15.62
CA MET A 1 22.15 38.42 -14.50
C MET A 1 22.04 36.90 -14.64
N ASN A 2 22.76 36.25 -15.57
CA ASN A 2 24.19 35.90 -15.53
C ASN A 2 24.58 35.13 -14.26
N SER A 3 24.63 33.80 -14.35
CA SER A 3 25.49 32.96 -13.51
C SER A 3 25.77 31.65 -14.24
N SER A 4 26.73 31.72 -15.15
CA SER A 4 27.47 30.58 -15.67
C SER A 4 28.16 29.87 -14.51
N ASN A 5 27.63 28.74 -14.03
CA ASN A 5 28.44 27.81 -13.28
C ASN A 5 29.13 26.86 -14.25
N LYS A 6 30.32 27.32 -14.67
CA LYS A 6 31.41 26.49 -15.20
C LYS A 6 31.61 25.31 -14.26
N PHE A 7 31.21 24.12 -14.68
CA PHE A 7 31.89 22.91 -14.21
C PHE A 7 33.24 22.88 -14.94
N VAL A 8 34.28 23.18 -14.17
CA VAL A 8 35.68 22.98 -14.55
C VAL A 8 35.82 21.53 -15.03
N LYS A 9 36.13 21.35 -16.32
CA LYS A 9 36.63 20.07 -16.83
C LYS A 9 38.06 19.93 -16.34
N GLU A 10 38.27 19.25 -15.21
CA GLU A 10 39.62 18.79 -14.84
C GLU A 10 40.15 17.87 -15.95
N LYS A 11 41.40 18.10 -16.37
CA LYS A 11 42.10 17.31 -17.40
C LYS A 11 42.31 15.88 -16.88
N GLY A 12 41.90 14.90 -17.67
CA GLY A 12 41.64 13.52 -17.25
C GLY A 12 42.84 12.59 -17.10
N LYS A 13 42.59 11.50 -16.35
CA LYS A 13 43.32 10.22 -16.42
C LYS A 13 42.85 9.42 -17.65
N PRO A 14 43.68 8.50 -18.21
CA PRO A 14 43.33 7.72 -19.40
C PRO A 14 41.99 6.99 -19.22
N ASP A 15 41.16 7.06 -20.27
CA ASP A 15 39.76 6.63 -20.27
C ASP A 15 39.68 5.12 -19.99
N ARG A 16 39.16 4.75 -18.81
CA ARG A 16 38.81 3.35 -18.51
C ARG A 16 37.68 2.95 -19.45
N THR A 17 37.76 1.77 -20.05
CA THR A 17 36.69 1.19 -20.87
C THR A 17 35.37 1.18 -20.08
N ARG A 18 34.39 1.92 -20.58
CA ARG A 18 33.14 2.18 -19.85
C ARG A 18 32.18 0.99 -19.97
N PRO A 19 31.49 0.61 -18.87
CA PRO A 19 30.52 -0.46 -18.91
C PRO A 19 29.27 -0.03 -19.69
N LYS A 20 28.94 -0.79 -20.73
CA LYS A 20 27.74 -0.58 -21.55
C LYS A 20 26.70 -1.65 -21.21
N ASN A 21 25.42 -1.30 -21.13
CA ASN A 21 24.32 -2.23 -20.88
C ASN A 21 23.35 -2.27 -22.08
N ARG A 22 22.49 -3.29 -22.15
CA ARG A 22 21.41 -3.37 -23.16
C ARG A 22 20.11 -2.87 -22.51
N THR A 23 19.37 -2.02 -23.21
CA THR A 23 18.19 -1.30 -22.71
C THR A 23 16.86 -1.98 -22.99
N GLY A 24 16.83 -2.93 -23.93
CA GLY A 24 15.61 -3.63 -24.35
C GLY A 24 15.00 -4.55 -23.31
N LEU A 25 13.83 -5.12 -23.65
CA LEU A 25 13.06 -6.05 -22.81
C LEU A 25 13.97 -7.20 -22.30
N LEU A 26 14.18 -7.25 -20.98
CA LEU A 26 15.06 -8.22 -20.30
C LEU A 26 16.53 -8.21 -20.79
N GLY A 27 16.98 -7.16 -21.49
CA GLY A 27 18.37 -7.01 -21.94
C GLY A 27 18.75 -7.83 -23.19
N PHE A 28 17.80 -8.48 -23.87
CA PHE A 28 18.10 -9.35 -25.02
C PHE A 28 18.12 -8.62 -26.37
N ILE A 29 17.26 -7.62 -26.54
CA ILE A 29 16.96 -7.01 -27.85
C ILE A 29 17.30 -5.53 -27.81
N ASP A 30 18.59 -5.18 -27.86
CA ASP A 30 19.02 -3.82 -28.19
C ASP A 30 20.54 -3.71 -28.41
N ALA A 31 20.98 -2.59 -28.98
CA ALA A 31 22.38 -2.20 -29.07
C ALA A 31 22.97 -1.92 -27.66
N LYS A 32 24.30 -2.07 -27.52
CA LYS A 32 25.00 -1.80 -26.25
C LYS A 32 25.16 -0.28 -26.07
N VAL A 33 24.33 0.35 -25.25
CA VAL A 33 24.30 1.80 -25.03
C VAL A 33 24.97 2.17 -23.70
N ASP A 34 25.58 3.35 -23.64
CA ASP A 34 26.15 3.90 -22.41
C ASP A 34 25.03 4.42 -21.49
N THR A 35 24.90 3.86 -20.28
CA THR A 35 23.78 4.15 -19.35
C THR A 35 23.70 5.63 -18.97
N ARG A 36 24.84 6.31 -18.84
CA ARG A 36 24.87 7.73 -18.46
C ARG A 36 24.27 8.61 -19.57
N ASP A 37 24.71 8.40 -20.79
CA ASP A 37 24.31 9.23 -21.93
C ASP A 37 22.84 8.95 -22.28
N TYR A 38 22.42 7.68 -22.21
CA TYR A 38 21.01 7.27 -22.30
C TYR A 38 20.13 7.92 -21.23
N CYS A 39 20.53 7.87 -19.95
CA CYS A 39 19.76 8.51 -18.88
C CYS A 39 19.70 10.03 -19.06
N THR A 40 20.78 10.68 -19.52
CA THR A 40 20.76 12.12 -19.77
C THR A 40 19.82 12.50 -20.92
N GLU A 41 19.76 11.69 -21.97
CA GLU A 41 18.84 11.89 -23.10
C GLU A 41 17.38 11.72 -22.66
N ASN A 42 17.04 10.62 -21.96
CA ASN A 42 15.71 10.42 -21.40
C ASN A 42 15.31 11.56 -20.42
N ILE A 43 16.25 12.04 -19.59
CA ILE A 43 15.98 13.18 -18.71
C ILE A 43 15.65 14.43 -19.54
N ASN A 44 16.42 14.71 -20.59
CA ASN A 44 16.24 15.87 -21.46
C ASN A 44 14.95 15.80 -22.29
N GLU A 45 14.46 14.60 -22.62
CA GLU A 45 13.17 14.39 -23.30
C GLU A 45 11.98 14.47 -22.32
N LEU A 46 12.13 13.92 -21.11
CA LEU A 46 11.07 13.90 -20.11
C LEU A 46 10.84 15.29 -19.49
N ILE A 47 11.87 16.13 -19.32
CA ILE A 47 11.73 17.49 -18.78
C ILE A 47 10.73 18.35 -19.57
N PRO A 48 10.82 18.51 -20.91
CA PRO A 48 9.86 19.30 -21.68
C PRO A 48 8.47 18.65 -21.69
N ASN A 49 8.37 17.32 -21.80
CA ASN A 49 7.09 16.60 -21.72
C ASN A 49 6.39 16.81 -20.36
N GLN A 50 7.15 16.81 -19.26
CA GLN A 50 6.62 17.13 -17.94
C GLN A 50 6.23 18.60 -17.83
N LYS A 51 7.00 19.54 -18.39
CA LYS A 51 6.65 20.96 -18.44
C LYS A 51 5.36 21.20 -19.25
N LEU A 52 5.18 20.51 -20.37
CA LEU A 52 3.97 20.54 -21.19
C LEU A 52 2.77 19.96 -20.45
N LYS A 53 2.92 18.76 -19.87
CA LYS A 53 1.88 18.16 -19.01
C LYS A 53 1.53 19.06 -17.83
N ARG A 54 2.50 19.72 -17.20
CA ARG A 54 2.26 20.69 -16.12
C ARG A 54 1.53 21.93 -16.61
N LYS A 55 1.87 22.49 -17.78
CA LYS A 55 1.14 23.63 -18.39
C LYS A 55 -0.30 23.24 -18.73
N CYS A 56 -0.50 22.14 -19.47
CA CYS A 56 -1.83 21.61 -19.80
C CYS A 56 -2.65 21.28 -18.53
N PHE A 57 -2.02 20.66 -17.52
CA PHE A 57 -2.66 20.41 -16.24
C PHE A 57 -2.93 21.69 -15.45
N SER A 58 -2.10 22.74 -15.58
CA SER A 58 -2.32 24.04 -14.93
C SER A 58 -3.51 24.78 -15.55
N GLU A 59 -3.69 24.73 -16.87
CA GLU A 59 -4.84 25.29 -17.56
C GLU A 59 -6.12 24.52 -17.22
N ARG A 60 -6.08 23.18 -17.26
CA ARG A 60 -7.18 22.34 -16.79
C ARG A 60 -7.47 22.61 -15.32
N LYS A 61 -6.45 22.77 -14.47
CA LYS A 61 -6.59 23.15 -13.06
C LYS A 61 -7.15 24.55 -12.89
N CYS A 62 -6.85 25.53 -13.74
CA CYS A 62 -7.45 26.86 -13.67
C CYS A 62 -8.94 26.79 -14.01
N LYS A 63 -9.30 26.00 -15.05
CA LYS A 63 -10.70 25.73 -15.41
C LYS A 63 -11.43 24.96 -14.29
N LEU A 64 -10.79 23.96 -13.70
CA LEU A 64 -11.29 23.23 -12.53
C LEU A 64 -11.32 24.10 -11.27
N ARG A 65 -10.36 25.01 -11.07
CA ARG A 65 -10.26 25.92 -9.92
C ARG A 65 -11.35 26.97 -9.98
N LEU A 66 -11.69 27.48 -11.17
CA LEU A 66 -12.88 28.31 -11.39
C LEU A 66 -14.15 27.50 -11.07
N PHE A 67 -14.22 26.23 -11.48
CA PHE A 67 -15.31 25.31 -11.10
C PHE A 67 -15.39 25.08 -9.57
N PHE A 68 -14.25 24.95 -8.89
CA PHE A 68 -14.13 24.81 -7.43
C PHE A 68 -14.28 26.10 -6.63
N SER A 69 -14.17 27.26 -7.29
CA SER A 69 -14.41 28.54 -6.63
C SER A 69 -15.87 28.62 -6.19
N SER A 70 -16.77 28.05 -7.00
CA SER A 70 -18.14 27.78 -6.59
C SER A 70 -18.16 26.84 -5.37
N THR A 71 -18.97 27.17 -4.38
CA THR A 71 -19.16 26.36 -3.16
C THR A 71 -19.53 24.92 -3.53
N ILE A 72 -20.30 24.74 -4.59
CA ILE A 72 -20.75 23.45 -5.13
C ILE A 72 -19.57 22.62 -5.65
N GLY A 73 -18.66 23.18 -6.44
CA GLY A 73 -17.50 22.45 -6.97
C GLY A 73 -16.50 22.02 -5.90
N ARG A 74 -16.34 22.82 -4.83
CA ARG A 74 -15.53 22.47 -3.65
C ARG A 74 -16.11 21.27 -2.90
N VAL A 75 -17.44 21.24 -2.73
CA VAL A 75 -18.14 20.11 -2.12
C VAL A 75 -18.01 18.88 -3.01
N GLN A 76 -18.31 18.98 -4.30
CA GLN A 76 -18.30 17.83 -5.23
C GLN A 76 -16.95 17.10 -5.29
N HIS A 77 -15.83 17.83 -5.33
CA HIS A 77 -14.52 17.20 -5.39
C HIS A 77 -14.03 16.70 -4.04
N LEU A 78 -14.39 17.37 -2.93
CA LEU A 78 -14.11 16.83 -1.61
C LEU A 78 -14.85 15.50 -1.43
N GLN A 79 -16.11 15.46 -1.85
CA GLN A 79 -16.95 14.25 -1.89
C GLN A 79 -16.32 13.16 -2.76
N LEU A 80 -15.93 13.43 -4.02
CA LEU A 80 -15.35 12.39 -4.88
C LEU A 80 -14.06 11.78 -4.31
N ARG A 81 -13.25 12.59 -3.61
CA ARG A 81 -12.01 12.15 -2.96
C ARG A 81 -12.24 11.31 -1.69
N THR A 82 -13.40 11.47 -1.03
CA THR A 82 -13.82 10.64 0.12
C THR A 82 -14.61 9.41 -0.31
N TYR A 83 -15.42 9.49 -1.37
CA TYR A 83 -16.24 8.38 -1.88
C TYR A 83 -15.42 7.24 -2.51
N LEU A 84 -14.34 7.54 -3.24
CA LEU A 84 -13.54 6.50 -3.91
C LEU A 84 -13.01 5.41 -2.96
N PRO A 85 -12.38 5.74 -1.80
CA PRO A 85 -11.96 4.73 -0.82
C PRO A 85 -13.14 4.06 -0.10
N GLU A 86 -14.29 4.73 0.05
CA GLU A 86 -15.50 4.15 0.67
C GLU A 86 -16.18 3.09 -0.20
N CYS A 87 -16.25 3.31 -1.52
CA CYS A 87 -16.74 2.31 -2.48
C CYS A 87 -15.83 1.08 -2.54
N PHE A 88 -14.51 1.31 -2.52
CA PHE A 88 -13.54 0.23 -2.45
C PHE A 88 -13.70 -0.61 -1.18
N TYR A 89 -13.91 0.05 -0.03
CA TYR A 89 -14.24 -0.58 1.25
C TYR A 89 -15.57 -1.35 1.22
N SER A 90 -16.64 -0.81 0.62
CA SER A 90 -17.92 -1.53 0.50
C SER A 90 -17.80 -2.83 -0.28
N SER A 91 -17.02 -2.79 -1.37
CA SER A 91 -16.86 -3.95 -2.24
C SER A 91 -15.98 -5.00 -1.57
N LEU A 92 -14.87 -4.58 -0.95
CA LEU A 92 -13.97 -5.46 -0.21
C LEU A 92 -14.65 -6.10 1.00
N GLY A 93 -15.37 -5.34 1.82
CA GLY A 93 -16.03 -5.86 3.01
C GLY A 93 -17.02 -6.99 2.69
N LYS A 94 -17.87 -6.81 1.67
CA LYS A 94 -18.84 -7.81 1.23
C LYS A 94 -18.16 -9.07 0.66
N PHE A 95 -17.13 -8.90 -0.17
CA PHE A 95 -16.37 -10.01 -0.77
C PHE A 95 -15.66 -10.85 0.30
N LEU A 96 -15.11 -10.19 1.32
CA LEU A 96 -14.29 -10.82 2.32
C LEU A 96 -15.13 -11.57 3.37
N VAL A 97 -16.32 -11.06 3.71
CA VAL A 97 -17.30 -11.77 4.57
C VAL A 97 -17.82 -13.04 3.89
N LEU A 98 -18.22 -12.98 2.60
CA LEU A 98 -18.65 -14.18 1.87
C LEU A 98 -17.55 -15.24 1.82
N ASN A 99 -16.32 -14.83 1.48
CA ASN A 99 -15.20 -15.76 1.37
C ASN A 99 -14.78 -16.35 2.72
N VAL A 100 -14.89 -15.60 3.81
CA VAL A 100 -14.62 -16.12 5.15
C VAL A 100 -15.67 -17.16 5.55
N ILE A 101 -16.95 -16.86 5.36
CA ILE A 101 -18.04 -17.78 5.76
C ILE A 101 -18.01 -19.05 4.89
N ILE A 102 -17.90 -18.89 3.58
CA ILE A 102 -17.80 -20.01 2.63
C ILE A 102 -16.49 -20.78 2.85
N GLY A 103 -15.37 -20.08 3.05
CA GLY A 103 -14.06 -20.69 3.27
C GLY A 103 -13.97 -21.48 4.57
N VAL A 104 -14.61 -21.02 5.65
CA VAL A 104 -14.71 -21.75 6.91
C VAL A 104 -15.62 -22.98 6.76
N ALA A 105 -16.79 -22.82 6.14
CA ALA A 105 -17.74 -23.93 5.99
C ALA A 105 -17.22 -25.02 5.03
N LEU A 106 -16.70 -24.63 3.87
CA LEU A 106 -16.12 -25.55 2.88
C LEU A 106 -14.76 -26.07 3.34
N GLY A 107 -13.95 -25.24 4.00
CA GLY A 107 -12.65 -25.64 4.51
C GLY A 107 -12.76 -26.64 5.66
N GLY A 108 -13.71 -26.45 6.58
CA GLY A 108 -13.95 -27.38 7.69
C GLY A 108 -14.47 -28.74 7.20
N THR A 109 -15.42 -28.74 6.27
CA THR A 109 -15.93 -29.98 5.65
C THR A 109 -14.84 -30.67 4.82
N LEU A 110 -14.13 -29.94 3.96
CA LEU A 110 -13.04 -30.48 3.15
C LEU A 110 -11.87 -31.00 4.01
N PHE A 111 -11.49 -30.30 5.08
CA PHE A 111 -10.44 -30.74 6.00
C PHE A 111 -10.86 -31.98 6.79
N SER A 112 -12.14 -32.10 7.18
CA SER A 112 -12.65 -33.31 7.83
C SER A 112 -12.62 -34.52 6.88
N ILE A 113 -13.04 -34.34 5.61
CA ILE A 113 -12.97 -35.37 4.56
C ILE A 113 -11.51 -35.74 4.26
N PHE A 114 -10.61 -34.76 4.24
CA PHE A 114 -9.19 -34.99 4.02
C PHE A 114 -8.57 -35.76 5.20
N LYS A 115 -8.92 -35.40 6.43
CA LYS A 115 -8.47 -36.06 7.67
C LYS A 115 -8.95 -37.51 7.76
N THR A 116 -10.12 -37.83 7.21
CA THR A 116 -10.61 -39.22 7.15
C THR A 116 -9.96 -40.05 6.04
N ASN A 117 -9.39 -39.42 5.00
CA ASN A 117 -8.90 -40.10 3.79
C ASN A 117 -7.37 -40.12 3.65
N GLN A 118 -6.64 -39.36 4.47
CA GLN A 118 -5.19 -39.18 4.33
C GLN A 118 -4.51 -39.34 5.70
N GLU A 119 -4.07 -40.57 6.03
CA GLU A 119 -3.04 -40.78 7.07
C GLU A 119 -1.71 -40.25 6.53
N ILE A 120 -1.41 -38.97 6.79
CA ILE A 120 -0.09 -38.42 6.49
C ILE A 120 0.83 -38.74 7.69
N PRO A 121 1.99 -39.37 7.50
CA PRO A 121 2.97 -39.51 8.56
C PRO A 121 3.52 -38.13 8.97
N ASP A 122 3.53 -37.84 10.27
CA ASP A 122 3.82 -36.54 10.89
C ASP A 122 5.25 -35.99 10.59
N ASP A 123 6.11 -36.77 9.95
CA ASP A 123 7.50 -36.42 9.64
C ASP A 123 7.69 -35.56 8.37
N ILE A 124 6.67 -35.47 7.50
CA ILE A 124 6.77 -34.69 6.23
C ILE A 124 6.58 -33.18 6.47
N ILE A 125 5.74 -32.82 7.43
CA ILE A 125 5.39 -31.43 7.78
C ILE A 125 6.61 -30.61 8.26
N PRO A 126 7.47 -31.10 9.18
CA PRO A 126 8.68 -30.36 9.60
C PRO A 126 9.74 -30.28 8.49
N LEU A 127 9.77 -31.24 7.56
CA LEU A 127 10.70 -31.26 6.42
C LEU A 127 10.32 -30.20 5.35
N LEU A 128 9.03 -29.97 5.15
CA LEU A 128 8.53 -28.92 4.25
C LEU A 128 8.66 -27.52 4.88
N ALA A 129 8.37 -27.39 6.18
CA ALA A 129 8.43 -26.14 6.92
C ALA A 129 9.86 -25.55 7.00
N SER A 130 10.87 -26.41 7.07
CA SER A 130 12.29 -26.01 7.07
C SER A 130 12.78 -25.54 5.70
N SER A 131 12.20 -26.02 4.60
CA SER A 131 12.55 -25.60 3.22
C SER A 131 11.97 -24.23 2.84
N LEU A 132 10.81 -23.87 3.38
CA LEU A 132 10.10 -22.62 3.07
C LEU A 132 10.47 -21.45 4.00
N ALA A 133 11.16 -21.73 5.11
CA ALA A 133 11.78 -20.74 6.00
C ALA A 133 13.01 -20.05 5.36
N MET A 134 12.96 -19.84 4.04
CA MET A 134 13.99 -19.18 3.25
C MET A 134 13.96 -17.67 3.55
N HIS A 135 14.68 -17.36 4.63
CA HIS A 135 15.13 -16.08 5.18
C HIS A 135 15.95 -15.21 4.19
N ARG A 136 15.64 -15.29 2.89
CA ARG A 136 16.27 -14.49 1.82
C ARG A 136 15.49 -13.22 1.47
N SER A 137 14.19 -13.17 1.78
CA SER A 137 13.34 -12.01 1.48
C SER A 137 13.67 -10.79 2.36
N SER A 138 14.03 -10.99 3.62
CA SER A 138 14.47 -9.92 4.52
C SER A 138 15.85 -9.35 4.14
N CYS A 139 16.80 -10.20 3.70
CA CYS A 139 18.16 -9.78 3.36
C CYS A 139 18.21 -8.94 2.06
N ILE A 140 17.41 -9.27 1.04
CA ILE A 140 17.31 -8.51 -0.22
C ILE A 140 16.72 -7.11 0.03
N LEU A 141 15.68 -7.01 0.87
CA LEU A 141 15.09 -5.71 1.23
C LEU A 141 16.05 -4.83 2.02
N TRP A 142 16.90 -5.43 2.86
CA TRP A 142 17.87 -4.69 3.67
C TRP A 142 19.05 -4.16 2.82
N LEU A 143 19.58 -4.98 1.90
CA LEU A 143 20.66 -4.57 0.98
C LEU A 143 20.21 -3.46 0.02
N SER A 144 18.97 -3.53 -0.50
CA SER A 144 18.41 -2.47 -1.35
C SER A 144 18.22 -1.15 -0.59
N LYS A 145 17.88 -1.21 0.71
CA LYS A 145 17.68 -0.03 1.56
C LYS A 145 19.00 0.72 1.81
N ALA A 146 20.12 0.00 1.92
CA ALA A 146 21.44 0.58 2.18
C ALA A 146 21.96 1.45 1.01
N GLU A 147 21.71 1.04 -0.24
CA GLU A 147 22.19 1.76 -1.43
C GLU A 147 21.44 3.07 -1.73
N PHE A 148 20.20 3.22 -1.23
CA PHE A 148 19.37 4.39 -1.54
C PHE A 148 19.76 5.66 -0.74
N SER A 149 20.55 5.53 0.34
CA SER A 149 20.62 6.52 1.45
C SER A 149 21.68 7.62 1.36
N ARG A 150 22.23 7.93 0.16
CA ARG A 150 23.39 8.85 0.02
C ARG A 150 23.07 10.35 -0.15
N GLY A 151 21.84 10.84 0.05
CA GLY A 151 21.52 12.26 -0.16
C GLY A 151 20.49 12.87 0.79
N SER A 152 20.73 14.10 1.27
CA SER A 152 19.89 14.80 2.26
C SER A 152 18.42 14.97 1.85
N ARG A 153 18.13 14.99 0.54
CA ARG A 153 16.74 15.01 0.02
C ARG A 153 16.03 13.67 0.23
N LYS A 154 16.72 12.56 -0.02
CA LYS A 154 16.15 11.21 0.17
C LYS A 154 15.91 10.88 1.64
N ILE A 155 16.73 11.44 2.54
CA ILE A 155 16.50 11.37 3.99
C ILE A 155 15.18 12.08 4.34
N ARG A 156 14.98 13.32 3.87
CA ARG A 156 13.71 14.06 4.09
C ARG A 156 12.49 13.33 3.51
N ASP A 157 12.61 12.80 2.30
CA ASP A 157 11.55 12.03 1.65
C ASP A 157 11.28 10.68 2.38
N ALA A 158 12.28 10.12 3.08
CA ALA A 158 12.13 8.92 3.90
C ALA A 158 11.43 9.21 5.26
N TRP A 159 11.55 10.42 5.79
CA TRP A 159 10.86 10.86 7.01
C TRP A 159 9.44 11.36 6.76
N THR A 160 8.96 11.37 5.52
CA THR A 160 7.57 11.74 5.23
C THR A 160 6.65 10.73 5.94
N PRO A 161 5.84 11.15 6.92
CA PRO A 161 5.01 10.22 7.67
C PRO A 161 3.97 9.56 6.77
N GLY A 162 3.67 8.30 7.05
CA GLY A 162 2.62 7.56 6.36
C GLY A 162 1.22 8.16 6.62
N ASN A 163 0.25 7.73 5.83
CA ASN A 163 -1.17 8.00 6.09
C ASN A 163 -1.77 6.91 6.99
N LEU A 164 -2.95 7.14 7.56
CA LEU A 164 -3.62 6.18 8.46
C LEU A 164 -4.03 4.85 7.78
N ASN A 165 -3.84 4.75 6.46
CA ASN A 165 -4.22 3.63 5.61
C ASN A 165 -5.64 3.10 5.89
N TYR A 166 -6.62 4.02 5.90
CA TYR A 166 -8.04 3.72 6.14
C TYR A 166 -8.56 2.58 5.26
N GLY A 167 -8.06 2.45 4.02
CA GLY A 167 -8.52 1.47 3.05
C GLY A 167 -8.20 0.01 3.39
N THR A 168 -7.18 -0.27 4.20
CA THR A 168 -6.85 -1.64 4.61
C THR A 168 -7.12 -1.88 6.09
N ARG A 169 -6.95 -0.85 6.93
CA ARG A 169 -7.09 -0.98 8.38
C ARG A 169 -8.53 -1.22 8.80
N ILE A 170 -9.45 -0.35 8.36
CA ILE A 170 -10.88 -0.45 8.71
C ILE A 170 -11.46 -1.83 8.33
N PRO A 171 -11.33 -2.33 7.08
CA PRO A 171 -11.87 -3.64 6.74
C PRO A 171 -11.20 -4.80 7.50
N GLY A 172 -9.92 -4.68 7.87
CA GLY A 172 -9.25 -5.65 8.71
C GLY A 172 -9.86 -5.75 10.11
N GLU A 173 -10.06 -4.62 10.78
CA GLU A 173 -10.70 -4.58 12.10
C GLU A 173 -12.16 -5.06 12.05
N MET A 174 -12.89 -4.71 10.99
CA MET A 174 -14.26 -5.16 10.74
C MET A 174 -14.39 -6.67 10.60
N LEU A 175 -13.45 -7.30 9.88
CA LEU A 175 -13.43 -8.75 9.75
C LEU A 175 -13.21 -9.42 11.11
N ILE A 176 -12.21 -8.95 11.87
CA ILE A 176 -11.87 -9.57 13.15
C ILE A 176 -13.06 -9.48 14.09
N PHE A 177 -13.71 -8.32 14.13
CA PHE A 177 -14.94 -8.14 14.88
C PHE A 177 -16.05 -9.11 14.43
N THR A 178 -16.33 -9.17 13.12
CA THR A 178 -17.43 -10.01 12.58
C THR A 178 -17.19 -11.49 12.87
N VAL A 179 -15.98 -11.98 12.62
CA VAL A 179 -15.61 -13.38 12.88
C VAL A 179 -15.79 -13.71 14.35
N VAL A 180 -15.25 -12.90 15.26
CA VAL A 180 -15.34 -13.23 16.69
C VAL A 180 -16.75 -13.06 17.24
N PHE A 181 -17.54 -12.12 16.72
CA PHE A 181 -18.95 -12.01 17.06
C PHE A 181 -19.69 -13.31 16.69
N CYS A 182 -19.51 -13.83 15.47
CA CYS A 182 -20.09 -15.11 15.05
C CYS A 182 -19.62 -16.31 15.91
N TYR A 183 -18.33 -16.35 16.28
CA TYR A 183 -17.78 -17.45 17.07
C TYR A 183 -18.03 -17.35 18.58
N SER A 184 -18.55 -16.21 19.07
CA SER A 184 -18.81 -15.99 20.50
C SER A 184 -19.80 -16.99 21.08
N VAL A 185 -20.72 -17.53 20.27
CA VAL A 185 -21.70 -18.55 20.69
C VAL A 185 -21.04 -19.90 20.99
N ILE A 186 -20.05 -20.29 20.17
CA ILE A 186 -19.41 -21.59 20.26
C ILE A 186 -18.31 -21.57 21.34
N ALA A 187 -17.57 -20.47 21.42
CA ALA A 187 -16.43 -20.33 22.31
C ALA A 187 -16.34 -18.88 22.84
N PRO A 188 -17.04 -18.56 23.94
CA PRO A 188 -17.08 -17.20 24.49
C PRO A 188 -15.72 -16.69 24.96
N ILE A 189 -14.73 -17.58 25.16
CA ILE A 189 -13.39 -17.18 25.57
C ILE A 189 -12.67 -16.32 24.52
N PHE A 190 -12.99 -16.46 23.22
CA PHE A 190 -12.43 -15.62 22.16
C PHE A 190 -12.82 -14.15 22.30
N PHE A 191 -14.01 -13.89 22.86
CA PHE A 191 -14.47 -12.53 23.10
C PHE A 191 -13.54 -11.78 24.05
N SER A 192 -13.09 -12.42 25.13
CA SER A 192 -12.15 -11.84 26.10
C SER A 192 -10.81 -11.47 25.45
N PHE A 193 -10.29 -12.32 24.57
CA PHE A 193 -9.07 -12.02 23.82
C PHE A 193 -9.24 -10.84 22.84
N VAL A 194 -10.41 -10.69 22.23
CA VAL A 194 -10.70 -9.59 21.31
C VAL A 194 -10.85 -8.26 22.02
N VAL A 195 -11.52 -8.22 23.19
CA VAL A 195 -11.60 -7.01 24.00
C VAL A 195 -10.19 -6.52 24.36
N LEU A 196 -9.29 -7.44 24.71
CA LEU A 196 -7.89 -7.13 24.97
C LEU A 196 -7.18 -6.62 23.70
N TYR A 197 -7.35 -7.29 22.57
CA TYR A 197 -6.79 -6.87 21.27
C TYR A 197 -7.23 -5.45 20.88
N PHE A 198 -8.53 -5.17 20.91
CA PHE A 198 -9.07 -3.85 20.61
C PHE A 198 -8.65 -2.81 21.64
N GLY A 199 -8.54 -3.17 22.92
CA GLY A 199 -8.06 -2.28 23.98
C GLY A 199 -6.63 -1.78 23.72
N VAL A 200 -5.71 -2.71 23.43
CA VAL A 200 -4.32 -2.37 23.08
C VAL A 200 -4.26 -1.64 21.75
N GLY A 201 -5.02 -2.11 20.75
CA GLY A 201 -5.11 -1.49 19.43
C GLY A 201 -5.59 -0.04 19.50
N TRP A 202 -6.59 0.25 20.32
CA TRP A 202 -7.11 1.59 20.56
C TRP A 202 -6.06 2.51 21.18
N LEU A 203 -5.33 2.04 22.19
CA LEU A 203 -4.28 2.81 22.86
C LEU A 203 -3.14 3.18 21.88
N VAL A 204 -2.66 2.20 21.12
CA VAL A 204 -1.60 2.40 20.12
C VAL A 204 -2.08 3.34 19.02
N LEU A 205 -3.26 3.09 18.46
CA LEU A 205 -3.81 3.92 17.39
C LEU A 205 -4.01 5.35 17.85
N ARG A 206 -4.49 5.58 19.07
CA ARG A 206 -4.68 6.91 19.63
C ARG A 206 -3.34 7.66 19.73
N ASN A 207 -2.29 7.01 20.21
CA ASN A 207 -0.97 7.63 20.30
C ASN A 207 -0.37 7.89 18.89
N GLN A 208 -0.61 7.00 17.94
CA GLN A 208 -0.15 7.17 16.55
C GLN A 208 -0.88 8.30 15.82
N VAL A 209 -2.20 8.43 15.99
CA VAL A 209 -3.02 9.50 15.40
C VAL A 209 -2.57 10.88 15.89
N LEU A 210 -2.18 10.98 17.16
CA LEU A 210 -1.76 12.25 17.76
C LEU A 210 -0.33 12.65 17.40
N LYS A 211 0.60 11.69 17.26
CA LYS A 211 2.04 11.98 17.15
C LYS A 211 2.66 11.72 15.78
N VAL A 212 2.10 10.79 15.00
CA VAL A 212 2.78 10.25 13.81
C VAL A 212 1.98 10.52 12.53
N PHE A 213 0.67 10.27 12.56
CA PHE A 213 -0.12 10.28 11.34
C PHE A 213 -0.66 11.66 10.98
N ILE A 214 -0.49 12.03 9.71
CA ILE A 214 -1.09 13.25 9.15
C ILE A 214 -2.34 12.83 8.34
N PRO A 215 -3.54 13.33 8.68
CA PRO A 215 -4.74 13.02 7.92
C PRO A 215 -4.63 13.60 6.50
N SER A 216 -4.68 12.73 5.49
CA SER A 216 -4.56 13.14 4.08
C SER A 216 -5.86 13.73 3.50
N PHE A 217 -6.99 13.52 4.18
CA PHE A 217 -8.31 13.98 3.81
C PHE A 217 -9.17 14.27 5.05
N LYS A 218 -10.11 15.23 4.96
CA LYS A 218 -11.07 15.59 6.02
C LYS A 218 -12.44 15.02 5.63
N SER A 219 -12.84 13.89 6.20
CA SER A 219 -14.11 13.20 5.86
C SER A 219 -15.31 13.56 6.74
N TYR A 220 -15.14 14.37 7.79
CA TYR A 220 -16.23 14.74 8.72
C TYR A 220 -17.07 13.56 9.23
N GLY A 221 -16.49 12.36 9.35
CA GLY A 221 -17.20 11.17 9.81
C GLY A 221 -18.15 10.51 8.80
N GLN A 222 -18.13 10.90 7.52
CA GLN A 222 -18.98 10.29 6.48
C GLN A 222 -18.82 8.76 6.32
N MET A 223 -17.70 8.20 6.79
CA MET A 223 -17.43 6.76 6.79
C MET A 223 -18.27 5.97 7.81
N TRP A 224 -18.75 6.63 8.87
CA TRP A 224 -19.47 6.00 9.98
C TRP A 224 -20.76 5.26 9.60
N PRO A 225 -21.69 5.82 8.79
CA PRO A 225 -22.92 5.10 8.41
C PRO A 225 -22.65 3.77 7.71
N HIS A 226 -21.60 3.70 6.89
CA HIS A 226 -21.22 2.46 6.20
C HIS A 226 -20.61 1.43 7.16
N ILE A 227 -19.75 1.90 8.06
CA ILE A 227 -19.23 1.09 9.17
C ILE A 227 -20.38 0.52 10.01
N HIS A 228 -21.35 1.36 10.37
CA HIS A 228 -22.50 0.98 11.18
C HIS A 228 -23.40 -0.04 10.47
N THR A 229 -23.67 0.11 9.17
CA THR A 229 -24.47 -0.87 8.43
C THR A 229 -23.79 -2.23 8.36
N HIS A 230 -22.45 -2.30 8.35
CA HIS A 230 -21.73 -3.58 8.45
C HIS A 230 -21.89 -4.22 9.83
N PHE A 231 -21.78 -3.42 10.90
CA PHE A 231 -22.04 -3.91 12.26
C PHE A 231 -23.47 -4.46 12.41
N VAL A 232 -24.47 -3.74 11.89
CA VAL A 232 -25.86 -4.21 11.92
C VAL A 232 -26.04 -5.47 11.06
N ALA A 233 -25.43 -5.54 9.88
CA ALA A 233 -25.48 -6.73 9.04
C ALA A 233 -24.83 -7.95 9.71
N ALA A 234 -23.71 -7.77 10.41
CA ALA A 234 -23.07 -8.82 11.21
C ALA A 234 -23.97 -9.29 12.36
N LEU A 235 -24.69 -8.36 13.00
CA LEU A 235 -25.64 -8.69 14.07
C LEU A 235 -26.88 -9.42 13.56
N VAL A 236 -27.33 -9.13 12.34
CA VAL A 236 -28.44 -9.86 11.68
C VAL A 236 -27.99 -11.24 11.18
N LEU A 237 -26.71 -11.40 10.82
CA LEU A 237 -26.14 -12.66 10.35
C LEU A 237 -25.86 -13.64 11.50
N PHE A 238 -25.53 -13.12 12.68
CA PHE A 238 -25.38 -13.84 13.95
C PHE A 238 -26.68 -14.51 14.39
#